data_AF-B7P8Z9-F1
#
_entry.id   AF-B7P8Z9-F1
#
_cell.length_a   1.000
_cell.length_b   1.000
_cell.length_c   1.000
_cell.angle_alpha   90.00
_cell.angle_beta   90.00
_cell.angle_gamma   90.00
#
_symmetry.space_group_name_H-M   'P 1'
#
loop_
_entity.id
_entity.type
_entity.pdbx_description
1 polymer ?
#
loop_
_entity_poly.entity_id
_entity_poly.type
_entity_poly.pdbx_seq_one_letter_code
_entity_poly.pdbx_strand_id
1 'polypeptide(L)'
;MACENCCAITTKPMSNQPMQQLTRYQDRGGLMYPSDNLVHVLDLLGEFAETVLKDNPKLPKPMTTLLSYTVPALSSSPLLRCQADVEGEHRKQFPQLVGTRFIRLLLMNYAFLQTDKHDVYKGFGKKPLS
;
A
#
# COMPACT_ATOMS: atom_id res chain seq x y z
N MET A 1 -16.16 3.06 -13.87
CA MET A 1 -16.47 1.74 -13.28
C MET A 1 -16.22 1.80 -11.78
N ALA A 2 -17.27 1.91 -10.97
CA ALA A 2 -17.19 1.65 -9.55
C ALA A 2 -18.05 0.40 -9.31
N CYS A 3 -17.40 -0.76 -9.13
CA CYS A 3 -18.11 -1.98 -8.78
C CYS A 3 -18.37 -1.95 -7.28
N GLU A 4 -19.64 -1.92 -6.87
CA GLU A 4 -20.03 -1.90 -5.46
C GLU A 4 -19.47 -3.09 -4.69
N ASN A 5 -19.39 -4.28 -5.31
CA ASN A 5 -18.80 -5.46 -4.69
C ASN A 5 -17.29 -5.31 -4.46
N CYS A 6 -16.55 -4.67 -5.36
CA CYS A 6 -15.14 -4.36 -5.13
C CYS A 6 -14.96 -3.38 -3.95
N CYS A 7 -15.85 -2.39 -3.83
CA CYS A 7 -15.87 -1.46 -2.69
C CYS A 7 -16.28 -2.16 -1.38
N ALA A 8 -17.23 -3.08 -1.42
CA ALA A 8 -17.67 -3.84 -0.26
C ALA A 8 -16.57 -4.77 0.27
N ILE A 9 -15.75 -5.34 -0.61
CA ILE A 9 -14.62 -6.20 -0.21
C ILE A 9 -13.51 -5.39 0.45
N THR A 10 -13.34 -4.12 0.10
CA THR A 10 -12.28 -3.25 0.66
C THR A 10 -12.68 -2.52 1.91
N THR A 11 -13.96 -2.54 2.28
CA THR A 11 -14.50 -1.75 3.38
C THR A 11 -15.24 -2.62 4.37
N LYS A 12 -15.33 -2.18 5.62
CA LYS A 12 -16.15 -2.81 6.65
C LYS A 12 -16.86 -1.75 7.49
N PRO A 13 -17.95 -2.09 8.18
CA PRO A 13 -18.55 -1.17 9.14
C PRO A 13 -17.57 -0.83 10.26
N MET A 14 -17.78 0.35 10.85
CA MET A 14 -17.10 0.80 12.04
C MET A 14 -17.30 -0.21 13.18
N SER A 15 -16.21 -0.61 13.84
CA SER A 15 -16.17 -1.66 14.87
C SER A 15 -15.21 -1.29 16.00
N ASN A 16 -15.42 -1.83 17.20
CA ASN A 16 -14.61 -1.49 18.38
C ASN A 16 -13.23 -2.19 18.41
N GLN A 17 -12.78 -2.72 17.27
CA GLN A 17 -11.47 -3.37 17.17
C GLN A 17 -10.34 -2.37 17.46
N PRO A 18 -9.28 -2.78 18.19
CA PRO A 18 -8.16 -1.89 18.54
C PRO A 18 -7.54 -1.19 17.32
N MET A 19 -7.36 -1.92 16.22
CA MET A 19 -6.78 -1.36 14.98
C MET A 19 -7.61 -0.21 14.39
N GLN A 20 -8.92 -0.20 14.60
CA GLN A 20 -9.78 0.88 14.12
C GLN A 20 -9.77 2.09 15.05
N GLN A 21 -9.31 1.98 16.29
CA GLN A 21 -9.31 3.10 17.23
C GLN A 21 -8.46 4.26 16.70
N LEU A 22 -7.32 3.98 16.07
CA LEU A 22 -6.49 5.02 15.46
C LEU A 22 -7.23 5.77 14.36
N THR A 23 -7.87 5.03 13.44
CA THR A 23 -8.70 5.64 12.39
C THR A 23 -9.84 6.46 12.98
N ARG A 24 -10.50 5.95 14.03
CA ARG A 24 -11.60 6.64 14.72
C ARG A 24 -11.16 7.94 15.38
N TYR A 25 -9.99 7.96 16.02
CA TYR A 25 -9.47 9.19 16.63
C TYR A 25 -9.13 10.28 15.60
N GLN A 26 -8.87 9.88 14.35
CA GLN A 26 -8.61 10.78 13.23
C GLN A 26 -9.87 11.08 12.40
N ASP A 27 -10.92 10.26 12.55
CA ASP A 27 -12.15 10.35 11.78
C ASP A 27 -12.99 11.55 12.23
N ARG A 28 -13.32 12.42 11.27
CA ARG A 28 -14.24 13.53 11.46
C ARG A 28 -15.64 13.24 10.89
N GLY A 29 -15.96 11.96 10.69
CA GLY A 29 -17.24 11.48 10.19
C GLY A 29 -17.27 11.21 8.68
N GLY A 30 -16.11 11.04 8.04
CA GLY A 30 -16.00 10.88 6.59
C GLY A 30 -15.00 9.81 6.13
N LEU A 31 -14.32 9.13 7.06
CA LEU A 31 -13.37 8.09 6.71
C LEU A 31 -14.07 6.76 6.46
N MET A 32 -13.63 6.06 5.41
CA MET A 32 -13.99 4.67 5.17
C MET A 32 -13.06 3.77 6.01
N TYR A 33 -13.63 2.72 6.59
CA TYR A 33 -12.88 1.76 7.39
C TYR A 33 -12.47 0.57 6.50
N PRO A 34 -11.16 0.29 6.35
CA PRO A 34 -10.70 -0.78 5.47
C PRO A 34 -11.08 -2.16 6.04
N SER A 35 -11.41 -3.11 5.18
CA SER A 35 -11.64 -4.51 5.56
C SER A 35 -10.36 -5.17 6.05
N ASP A 36 -10.48 -6.22 6.87
CA ASP A 36 -9.32 -6.95 7.38
C ASP A 36 -8.50 -7.60 6.24
N ASN A 37 -9.19 -8.09 5.20
CA ASN A 37 -8.53 -8.63 4.01
C ASN A 37 -7.70 -7.58 3.28
N LEU A 38 -8.23 -6.35 3.14
CA LEU A 38 -7.47 -5.27 2.54
C LEU A 38 -6.26 -4.93 3.39
N VAL A 39 -6.44 -4.72 4.71
CA VAL A 39 -5.33 -4.41 5.62
C VAL A 39 -4.24 -5.48 5.53
N HIS A 40 -4.59 -6.75 5.60
CA HIS A 40 -3.64 -7.85 5.50
C HIS A 40 -2.88 -7.85 4.16
N VAL A 41 -3.57 -7.61 3.04
CA VAL A 41 -2.92 -7.47 1.73
C VAL A 41 -1.94 -6.30 1.74
N LEU A 42 -2.35 -5.14 2.28
CA LEU A 42 -1.51 -3.94 2.31
C LEU A 42 -0.25 -4.16 3.17
N ASP A 43 -0.38 -4.85 4.30
CA ASP A 43 0.76 -5.20 5.16
C ASP A 43 1.76 -6.10 4.42
N LEU A 44 1.28 -7.15 3.75
CA LEU A 44 2.13 -8.05 2.94
C LEU A 44 2.83 -7.30 1.79
N LEU A 45 2.14 -6.36 1.14
CA LEU A 45 2.75 -5.53 0.10
C LEU A 45 3.82 -4.60 0.67
N GLY A 46 3.59 -4.07 1.88
CA GLY A 46 4.57 -3.28 2.62
C GLY A 46 5.84 -4.08 2.89
N GLU A 47 5.72 -5.25 3.49
CA GLU A 47 6.83 -6.15 3.79
C GLU A 47 7.59 -6.58 2.53
N PHE A 48 6.86 -6.95 1.47
CA PHE A 48 7.45 -7.31 0.19
C PHE A 48 8.26 -6.17 -0.42
N ALA A 49 7.67 -4.98 -0.52
CA ALA A 49 8.35 -3.83 -1.11
C ALA A 49 9.56 -3.42 -0.27
N GLU A 50 9.45 -3.40 1.06
CA GLU A 50 10.54 -3.08 1.95
C GLU A 50 11.71 -4.06 1.79
N THR A 51 11.43 -5.36 1.75
CA THR A 51 12.44 -6.41 1.57
C THR A 51 13.16 -6.24 0.23
N VAL A 52 12.40 -6.14 -0.86
CA VAL A 52 12.97 -5.99 -2.21
C VAL A 52 13.82 -4.73 -2.33
N LEU A 53 13.38 -3.60 -1.77
CA LEU A 53 14.09 -2.32 -1.87
C LEU A 53 15.33 -2.26 -0.96
N LYS A 54 15.33 -2.98 0.17
CA LYS A 54 16.52 -3.14 1.02
C LYS A 54 17.59 -3.97 0.31
N ASP A 55 17.20 -5.09 -0.29
CA ASP A 55 18.13 -5.98 -0.99
C ASP A 55 18.60 -5.38 -2.32
N ASN A 56 17.76 -4.57 -2.97
CA ASN A 56 18.03 -3.96 -4.28
C ASN A 56 17.76 -2.45 -4.27
N PRO A 57 18.60 -1.64 -3.59
CA PRO A 57 18.36 -0.20 -3.43
C PRO A 57 18.40 0.60 -4.73
N LYS A 58 19.00 0.05 -5.79
CA LYS A 58 19.07 0.65 -7.13
C LYS A 58 18.19 -0.09 -8.15
N LEU A 59 17.08 -0.68 -7.69
CA LEU A 59 16.16 -1.44 -8.52
C LEU A 59 15.75 -0.64 -9.77
N PRO A 60 16.04 -1.10 -10.99
CA PRO A 60 15.63 -0.39 -12.19
C PRO A 60 14.10 -0.44 -12.33
N LYS A 61 13.51 0.70 -12.67
CA LYS A 61 12.05 0.86 -12.87
C LYS A 61 11.24 0.22 -11.73
N PRO A 62 11.44 0.66 -10.47
CA PRO A 62 10.97 -0.06 -9.30
C PRO A 62 9.45 -0.27 -9.29
N MET A 63 8.70 0.71 -9.79
CA MET A 63 7.24 0.62 -9.95
C MET A 63 6.82 -0.55 -10.84
N THR A 64 7.38 -0.64 -12.04
CA THR A 64 7.04 -1.69 -13.02
C THR A 64 7.47 -3.06 -12.50
N THR A 65 8.67 -3.13 -11.91
CA THR A 65 9.22 -4.38 -11.38
C THR A 65 8.36 -4.91 -10.25
N LEU A 66 8.04 -4.10 -9.23
CA LEU A 66 7.19 -4.52 -8.11
C LEU A 66 5.77 -4.90 -8.57
N LEU A 67 5.19 -4.16 -9.52
CA LEU A 67 3.89 -4.49 -10.09
C LEU A 67 3.86 -5.83 -10.83
N SER A 68 4.93 -6.19 -11.54
CA SER A 68 5.02 -7.46 -12.27
C SER A 68 4.93 -8.69 -11.37
N TYR A 69 5.32 -8.57 -10.10
CA TYR A 69 5.17 -9.63 -9.09
C TYR A 69 3.84 -9.51 -8.33
N THR A 70 3.50 -8.28 -7.95
CA THR A 70 2.35 -8.00 -7.09
C THR A 70 1.03 -8.28 -7.76
N VAL A 71 0.84 -7.82 -9.00
CA VAL A 71 -0.46 -7.88 -9.67
C VAL A 71 -0.88 -9.34 -9.90
N PRO A 72 -0.03 -10.24 -10.44
CA PRO A 72 -0.39 -11.65 -10.57
C PRO A 72 -0.71 -12.32 -9.23
N ALA A 73 0.05 -12.00 -8.17
CA ALA A 73 -0.17 -12.57 -6.84
C ALA A 73 -1.51 -12.12 -6.22
N LEU A 74 -1.88 -10.86 -6.42
CA LEU A 74 -3.17 -10.34 -5.96
C LEU A 74 -4.34 -10.89 -6.80
N SER A 75 -4.15 -11.07 -8.11
CA SER A 75 -5.16 -11.66 -8.99
C SER A 75 -5.44 -13.13 -8.70
N SER A 76 -4.44 -13.89 -8.22
CA SER A 76 -4.61 -15.29 -7.82
C SER A 76 -5.14 -15.45 -6.39
N SER A 77 -4.98 -14.42 -5.55
CA SER A 77 -5.43 -14.45 -4.16
C SER A 77 -6.96 -14.42 -4.02
N PRO A 78 -7.54 -15.23 -3.10
CA PRO A 78 -8.97 -15.17 -2.82
C PRO A 78 -9.39 -13.93 -2.01
N LEU A 79 -8.44 -13.21 -1.38
CA LEU A 79 -8.71 -12.17 -0.39
C LEU A 79 -9.45 -10.95 -0.94
N LEU A 80 -9.18 -10.60 -2.21
CA LEU A 80 -9.69 -9.42 -2.90
C LEU A 80 -10.58 -9.78 -4.09
N ARG A 81 -11.14 -10.98 -4.10
CA ARG A 81 -11.91 -11.50 -5.23
C ARG A 81 -13.33 -10.93 -5.27
N CYS A 82 -13.62 -10.16 -6.31
CA CYS A 82 -14.97 -9.67 -6.58
C CYS A 82 -15.94 -10.83 -6.88
N GLN A 83 -17.08 -10.86 -6.20
CA GLN A 83 -18.12 -11.89 -6.40
C GLN A 83 -18.96 -11.62 -7.65
N ALA A 84 -19.06 -10.37 -8.10
CA ALA A 84 -19.73 -9.97 -9.34
C ALA A 84 -18.76 -9.86 -10.52
N ASP A 85 -17.68 -10.64 -10.49
CA ASP A 85 -16.68 -10.69 -11.55
C ASP A 85 -17.24 -11.42 -12.78
N VAL A 86 -17.81 -10.63 -13.70
CA VAL A 86 -18.23 -11.10 -15.02
C VAL A 86 -16.99 -11.16 -15.91
N GLU A 87 -16.71 -12.33 -16.49
CA GLU A 87 -15.62 -12.56 -17.46
C GLU A 87 -14.17 -12.36 -16.95
N GLY A 88 -13.96 -12.14 -15.65
CA GLY A 88 -12.61 -11.98 -15.08
C GLY A 88 -12.03 -10.58 -15.21
N GLU A 89 -12.81 -9.59 -15.63
CA GLU A 89 -12.37 -8.20 -15.78
C GLU A 89 -11.98 -7.57 -14.45
N HIS A 90 -12.75 -7.80 -13.38
CA HIS A 90 -12.41 -7.26 -12.06
C HIS A 90 -11.14 -7.90 -11.52
N ARG A 91 -10.91 -9.19 -11.80
CA ARG A 91 -9.66 -9.88 -11.39
C ARG A 91 -8.39 -9.34 -12.03
N LYS A 92 -8.50 -8.65 -13.17
CA LYS A 92 -7.36 -7.98 -13.81
C LYS A 92 -7.23 -6.55 -13.30
N GLN A 93 -8.34 -5.80 -13.35
CA GLN A 93 -8.30 -4.36 -13.14
C GLN A 93 -8.18 -3.97 -11.66
N PHE A 94 -8.86 -4.68 -10.77
CA PHE A 94 -8.88 -4.32 -9.35
C PHE A 94 -7.51 -4.54 -8.65
N PRO A 95 -6.85 -5.71 -8.80
CA PRO A 95 -5.48 -5.90 -8.36
C PRO A 95 -4.48 -4.89 -8.93
N GLN A 96 -4.61 -4.55 -10.22
CA GLN A 96 -3.77 -3.54 -10.85
C GLN A 96 -3.93 -2.18 -10.18
N LEU A 97 -5.17 -1.78 -9.87
CA LEU A 97 -5.45 -0.51 -9.19
C LEU A 97 -4.89 -0.48 -7.77
N VAL A 98 -5.15 -1.54 -6.98
CA VAL A 98 -4.64 -1.66 -5.60
C VAL A 98 -3.12 -1.63 -5.59
N GLY A 99 -2.48 -2.48 -6.39
CA GLY A 99 -1.02 -2.53 -6.51
C GLY A 99 -0.43 -1.19 -6.96
N THR A 100 -1.00 -0.57 -7.99
CA THR A 100 -0.47 0.70 -8.53
C THR A 100 -0.57 1.83 -7.52
N ARG A 101 -1.69 1.95 -6.80
CA ARG A 101 -1.87 3.01 -5.81
C ARG A 101 -0.96 2.79 -4.60
N PHE A 102 -0.85 1.56 -4.11
CA PHE A 102 -0.13 1.29 -2.88
C PHE A 102 1.38 1.21 -3.08
N ILE A 103 1.87 0.53 -4.13
CA ILE A 103 3.31 0.47 -4.43
C ILE A 103 3.87 1.86 -4.67
N ARG A 104 3.11 2.76 -5.33
CA ARG A 104 3.53 4.15 -5.51
C ARG A 104 3.76 4.84 -4.17
N LEU A 105 2.84 4.69 -3.22
CA LEU A 105 2.99 5.28 -1.88
C LEU A 105 4.18 4.68 -1.13
N LEU A 106 4.35 3.35 -1.17
CA LEU A 106 5.48 2.67 -0.54
C LEU A 106 6.83 3.15 -1.10
N LEU A 107 6.94 3.31 -2.43
CA LEU A 107 8.14 3.83 -3.07
C LEU A 107 8.44 5.27 -2.68
N MET A 108 7.41 6.13 -2.63
CA MET A 108 7.57 7.52 -2.20
C MET A 108 8.04 7.59 -0.73
N ASN A 109 7.43 6.81 0.16
CA ASN A 109 7.80 6.74 1.57
C ASN A 109 9.23 6.19 1.75
N TYR A 110 9.60 5.14 1.00
CA TYR A 110 10.95 4.60 1.04
C TYR A 110 11.99 5.62 0.59
N ALA A 111 11.74 6.31 -0.53
CA ALA A 111 12.63 7.36 -1.02
C ALA A 111 12.78 8.49 0.01
N PHE A 112 11.67 8.95 0.60
CA PHE A 112 11.66 9.98 1.63
C PHE A 112 12.47 9.57 2.88
N LEU A 113 12.31 8.34 3.36
CA LEU A 113 13.09 7.82 4.48
C LEU A 113 14.59 7.75 4.19
N GLN A 114 14.98 7.42 2.95
CA GLN A 114 16.39 7.41 2.57
C GLN A 114 16.96 8.82 2.47
N THR A 115 16.20 9.78 1.93
CA THR A 115 16.63 11.19 1.87
C THR A 115 16.76 11.79 3.26
N ASP A 116 15.78 11.58 4.15
CA ASP A 116 15.81 12.08 5.53
C ASP A 116 17.02 11.53 6.31
N LYS A 117 17.29 10.22 6.20
CA LYS A 117 18.48 9.61 6.82
C LYS A 117 19.78 10.26 6.34
N HIS A 118 19.84 10.69 5.09
CA HIS A 118 21.03 11.33 4.52
C HIS A 118 21.10 12.83 4.79
N ASP A 119 19.96 13.51 4.94
CA ASP A 119 19.91 14.94 5.26
C ASP A 119 20.15 15.22 6.75
N VAL A 120 19.73 14.33 7.66
CA VAL A 120 20.11 14.43 9.09
C VAL A 120 21.63 14.42 9.26
N TYR A 121 22.35 13.66 8.44
CA TYR A 121 23.83 13.65 8.45
C TYR A 121 24.47 14.97 7.97
N LYS A 122 23.77 15.76 7.15
CA LYS A 122 24.26 17.09 6.73
C LYS A 122 24.12 18.15 7.83
N GLY A 123 23.14 17.98 8.74
CA GLY A 123 22.91 18.90 9.86
C GLY A 123 24.01 18.90 10.92
N PHE A 124 24.69 17.76 11.13
CA PHE A 124 25.76 17.61 12.12
C PHE A 124 27.17 17.88 11.55
N GLY A 125 27.30 18.05 10.23
CA GLY A 125 28.59 18.29 9.54
C GLY A 125 29.06 19.74 9.51
N LYS A 126 28.27 20.71 10.01
CA LYS A 126 28.70 22.11 10.11
C LYS A 126 29.34 22.34 11.47
N LYS A 127 30.68 22.46 11.50
CA LYS A 127 31.36 23.15 12.61
C LYS A 127 30.70 24.53 12.78
N PRO A 128 30.44 25.01 14.01
CA PRO A 128 30.15 26.41 14.20
C PRO A 128 31.37 27.19 13.69
N LEU A 129 31.18 27.97 12.63
CA LEU A 129 32.15 28.97 12.25
C LEU A 129 31.85 30.18 13.14
N SER A 130 32.74 30.36 14.13
CA SER A 130 32.92 31.48 15.07
C SER A 130 31.79 31.74 16.06
#